data_AF-A0ABD2LMB1-F1
#
_entry.id   AF-A0ABD2LMB1-F1
#
_cell.length_a   1.000
_cell.length_b   1.000
_cell.length_c   1.000
_cell.angle_alpha   90.00
_cell.angle_beta   90.00
_cell.angle_gamma   90.00
#
_symmetry.space_group_name_H-M   'P 1'
#
loop_
_entity.id
_entity.type
_entity.pdbx_description
1 polymer ?
#
loop_
_entity_poly.entity_id
_entity_poly.type
_entity_poly.pdbx_seq_one_letter_code
_entity_poly.pdbx_strand_id
1 'polypeptide(L)'
;MSSNFISSPNCFFRPTADQAAAEEEVDKYEVFSWHGDLSDQLAAQFLVSDQQLLKRNKIAVQKRELNAENKALKAELEKQKLMSENSELKAKVEKMEQEKQQQLDKKYVSVDVFNSLVERIKQLENRQNKEEGKKAEEKQQNESVGQQNKNTEQKLDGKYAVVDKNNVLVALMTSSGDHSPPAVVSAKVAKEVPNSKQQNGWDAKVCHKDIEIIGEKQLTINCKGNRFGWRSVFAKFPITNFCRPGIFYFEMKVIKLESFATIGFATKEVPLDGSIGQILNSYGYRSDGSFGCNGINRPCKLPMSLFGSSFSPVEKLSPDVELAYKSSEFSTGDVVGCGIFLDTRLIFLTKNGQRMDYSSFFIQTPANSLNSLFPCVSLWVGDKIEANFGPNFKFNLATL
;
A
#
# COMPACT_ATOMS: atom_id res chain seq x y z
N MET A 1 35.53 -61.56 -21.59
CA MET A 1 34.73 -62.23 -20.55
C MET A 1 33.37 -61.54 -20.55
N SER A 2 32.27 -62.12 -21.04
CA SER A 2 31.46 -63.24 -20.47
C SER A 2 30.93 -62.90 -19.07
N SER A 3 29.62 -62.86 -18.77
CA SER A 3 28.43 -63.56 -19.32
C SER A 3 27.20 -62.61 -19.39
N ASN A 4 26.02 -62.85 -20.01
CA ASN A 4 25.24 -64.02 -20.50
C ASN A 4 24.44 -64.87 -19.48
N PHE A 5 23.16 -64.53 -19.24
CA PHE A 5 22.02 -65.44 -18.96
C PHE A 5 20.72 -64.65 -19.34
N ILE A 6 20.00 -64.93 -20.44
CA ILE A 6 19.10 -66.07 -20.78
C ILE A 6 17.69 -65.94 -20.18
N SER A 7 16.68 -65.78 -21.05
CA SER A 7 15.43 -66.57 -21.03
C SER A 7 14.73 -66.54 -22.40
N SER A 8 14.08 -67.66 -22.73
CA SER A 8 13.31 -68.02 -23.95
C SER A 8 12.38 -69.21 -23.55
N PRO A 9 11.65 -69.97 -24.41
CA PRO A 9 11.49 -69.94 -25.88
C PRO A 9 10.00 -70.18 -26.34
N ASN A 10 9.81 -70.91 -27.46
CA ASN A 10 8.58 -71.51 -28.02
C ASN A 10 7.74 -70.63 -28.98
N CYS A 11 7.18 -71.13 -30.10
CA CYS A 11 7.01 -72.51 -30.59
C CYS A 11 7.30 -72.69 -32.11
N PHE A 12 7.82 -73.88 -32.48
CA PHE A 12 7.49 -74.79 -33.61
C PHE A 12 6.79 -74.27 -34.90
N PHE A 13 7.05 -74.77 -36.12
CA PHE A 13 7.23 -76.19 -36.54
C PHE A 13 8.11 -76.37 -37.81
N ARG A 14 8.50 -77.63 -38.11
CA ARG A 14 9.11 -78.12 -39.38
C ARG A 14 8.06 -78.81 -40.26
N PRO A 15 8.35 -79.04 -41.56
CA PRO A 15 8.38 -80.45 -42.04
C PRO A 15 9.77 -80.96 -42.47
N THR A 16 9.83 -82.21 -42.90
CA THR A 16 11.03 -82.95 -43.34
C THR A 16 11.00 -83.28 -44.84
N ALA A 17 12.13 -83.69 -45.40
CA ALA A 17 12.26 -84.17 -46.79
C ALA A 17 12.04 -85.68 -46.89
N ASP A 18 11.77 -86.19 -48.10
CA ASP A 18 12.30 -87.50 -48.51
C ASP A 18 12.33 -87.73 -50.05
N GLN A 19 13.41 -88.41 -50.49
CA GLN A 19 13.56 -89.28 -51.68
C GLN A 19 13.25 -88.78 -53.12
N ALA A 20 13.57 -89.65 -54.11
CA ALA A 20 13.77 -89.30 -55.52
C ALA A 20 13.62 -90.52 -56.49
N ALA A 21 13.59 -90.21 -57.79
CA ALA A 21 13.80 -91.07 -58.98
C ALA A 21 12.66 -92.01 -59.47
N ALA A 22 12.07 -91.62 -60.61
CA ALA A 22 11.52 -92.42 -61.72
C ALA A 22 11.36 -91.43 -62.90
N GLU A 23 12.07 -91.54 -64.03
CA GLU A 23 11.90 -92.48 -65.16
C GLU A 23 10.65 -92.22 -66.04
N GLU A 24 10.95 -91.57 -67.18
CA GLU A 24 10.40 -91.70 -68.55
C GLU A 24 9.03 -92.40 -68.78
N GLU A 25 8.00 -91.65 -69.24
CA GLU A 25 7.51 -91.78 -70.63
C GLU A 25 6.51 -90.68 -71.09
N VAL A 26 6.34 -90.62 -72.41
CA VAL A 26 5.50 -89.80 -73.30
C VAL A 26 3.98 -89.87 -72.94
N ASP A 27 3.16 -88.81 -72.95
CA ASP A 27 2.64 -88.12 -74.15
C ASP A 27 2.00 -86.72 -73.87
N LYS A 28 1.53 -86.05 -74.93
CA LYS A 28 1.08 -84.65 -75.02
C LYS A 28 0.06 -84.18 -73.97
N TYR A 29 0.29 -82.98 -73.44
CA TYR A 29 -0.74 -81.95 -73.25
C TYR A 29 -0.19 -80.56 -73.60
N GLU A 30 -0.95 -79.77 -74.36
CA GLU A 30 -0.64 -78.36 -74.61
C GLU A 30 -0.96 -77.51 -73.37
N VAL A 31 0.03 -77.28 -72.50
CA VAL A 31 -0.15 -76.51 -71.26
C VAL A 31 0.46 -75.10 -71.38
N PHE A 32 -0.32 -74.21 -71.97
CA PHE A 32 -0.36 -72.76 -71.69
C PHE A 32 0.99 -72.02 -71.51
N SER A 33 1.45 -71.39 -72.59
CA SER A 33 2.51 -70.36 -72.62
C SER A 33 2.11 -69.02 -71.96
N TRP A 34 1.32 -69.06 -70.89
CA TRP A 34 0.71 -67.89 -70.24
C TRP A 34 1.42 -67.43 -68.96
N HIS A 35 2.38 -68.21 -68.46
CA HIS A 35 3.11 -67.92 -67.23
C HIS A 35 4.18 -66.81 -67.38
N GLY A 36 4.69 -66.58 -68.60
CA GLY A 36 5.61 -65.48 -68.90
C GLY A 36 4.90 -64.12 -68.86
N ASP A 37 3.92 -63.92 -69.73
CA ASP A 37 3.18 -62.65 -69.83
C ASP A 37 2.54 -62.21 -68.50
N LEU A 38 1.95 -63.13 -67.72
CA LEU A 38 1.42 -62.77 -66.40
C LEU A 38 2.51 -62.35 -65.41
N SER A 39 3.67 -63.03 -65.42
CA SER A 39 4.81 -62.68 -64.57
C SER A 39 5.34 -61.29 -64.90
N ASP A 40 5.55 -61.00 -66.18
CA ASP A 40 6.14 -59.74 -66.63
C ASP A 40 5.16 -58.56 -66.51
N GLN A 41 3.85 -58.78 -66.73
CA GLN A 41 2.82 -57.79 -66.44
C GLN A 41 2.73 -57.48 -64.94
N LEU A 42 2.83 -58.49 -64.07
CA LEU A 42 2.79 -58.30 -62.63
C LEU A 42 4.06 -57.56 -62.14
N ALA A 43 5.23 -57.93 -62.65
CA ALA A 43 6.49 -57.23 -62.39
C ALA A 43 6.45 -55.76 -62.83
N ALA A 44 5.88 -55.47 -64.00
CA ALA A 44 5.67 -54.11 -64.48
C ALA A 44 4.71 -53.31 -63.58
N GLN A 45 3.63 -53.92 -63.07
CA GLN A 45 2.73 -53.27 -62.10
C GLN A 45 3.44 -52.95 -60.78
N PHE A 46 4.26 -53.87 -60.24
CA PHE A 46 5.08 -53.60 -59.05
C PHE A 46 6.06 -52.45 -59.28
N LEU A 47 6.78 -52.43 -60.41
CA LEU A 47 7.68 -51.33 -60.79
C LEU A 47 6.98 -49.97 -60.88
N VAL A 48 5.76 -49.93 -61.45
CA VAL A 48 4.94 -48.70 -61.49
C VAL A 48 4.47 -48.28 -60.09
N SER A 49 4.06 -49.24 -59.25
CA SER A 49 3.67 -48.99 -57.86
C SER A 49 4.81 -48.39 -57.04
N ASP A 50 6.01 -48.97 -57.11
CA ASP A 50 7.19 -48.49 -56.39
C ASP A 50 7.63 -47.11 -56.87
N GLN A 51 7.58 -46.84 -58.18
CA GLN A 51 7.82 -45.49 -58.70
C GLN A 51 6.79 -44.46 -58.18
N GLN A 52 5.52 -44.85 -58.00
CA GLN A 52 4.51 -43.97 -57.37
C GLN A 52 4.78 -43.79 -55.87
N LEU A 53 5.16 -44.84 -55.15
CA LEU A 53 5.53 -44.79 -53.73
C LEU A 53 6.72 -43.84 -53.52
N LEU A 54 7.76 -43.96 -54.35
CA LEU A 54 8.98 -43.16 -54.27
C LEU A 54 8.72 -41.68 -54.61
N LYS A 55 7.81 -41.39 -55.55
CA LYS A 55 7.28 -40.03 -55.81
C LYS A 55 6.50 -39.47 -54.62
N ARG A 56 5.59 -40.24 -54.02
CA ARG A 56 4.83 -39.85 -52.81
C ARG A 56 5.75 -39.58 -51.62
N ASN A 57 6.77 -40.40 -51.41
CA ASN A 57 7.74 -40.23 -50.33
C ASN A 57 8.58 -38.96 -50.50
N LYS A 58 9.03 -38.63 -51.73
CA LYS A 58 9.71 -37.35 -52.01
C LYS A 58 8.83 -36.14 -51.67
N ILE A 59 7.56 -36.14 -52.10
CA ILE A 59 6.59 -35.08 -51.78
C ILE A 59 6.35 -34.99 -50.25
N ALA A 60 6.29 -36.13 -49.56
CA ALA A 60 6.11 -36.16 -48.10
C ALA A 60 7.32 -35.61 -47.32
N VAL A 61 8.54 -35.81 -47.83
CA VAL A 61 9.77 -35.20 -47.28
C VAL A 61 9.77 -33.69 -47.51
N GLN A 62 9.56 -33.23 -48.75
CA GLN A 62 9.49 -31.79 -49.09
C GLN A 62 8.41 -31.06 -48.29
N LYS A 63 7.26 -31.69 -48.05
CA LYS A 63 6.19 -31.11 -47.22
C LYS A 63 6.56 -31.02 -45.73
N ARG A 64 7.44 -31.90 -45.22
CA ARG A 64 7.97 -31.81 -43.84
C ARG A 64 9.01 -30.70 -43.72
N GLU A 65 9.90 -30.58 -44.70
CA GLU A 65 10.92 -29.53 -44.80
C GLU A 65 10.25 -28.15 -44.84
N LEU A 66 9.34 -27.92 -45.79
CA LEU A 66 8.59 -26.67 -45.92
C LEU A 66 7.76 -26.33 -44.65
N ASN A 67 7.21 -27.33 -43.95
CA ASN A 67 6.52 -27.11 -42.68
C ASN A 67 7.48 -26.71 -41.54
N ALA A 68 8.70 -27.23 -41.53
CA ALA A 68 9.73 -26.86 -40.55
C ALA A 68 10.24 -25.42 -40.80
N GLU A 69 10.49 -25.06 -42.06
CA GLU A 69 10.86 -23.71 -42.48
C GLU A 69 9.79 -22.68 -42.10
N ASN A 70 8.52 -22.94 -42.44
CA ASN A 70 7.40 -22.06 -42.06
C ASN A 70 7.27 -21.91 -40.53
N LYS A 71 7.55 -22.96 -39.75
CA LYS A 71 7.55 -22.89 -38.28
C LYS A 71 8.70 -22.02 -37.76
N ALA A 72 9.90 -22.15 -38.32
CA ALA A 72 11.07 -21.34 -37.96
C ALA A 72 10.87 -19.86 -38.33
N LEU A 73 10.40 -19.58 -39.53
CA LEU A 73 10.17 -18.22 -40.03
C LEU A 73 9.07 -17.50 -39.23
N LYS A 74 8.02 -18.20 -38.80
CA LYS A 74 7.02 -17.66 -37.87
C LYS A 74 7.63 -17.28 -36.52
N ALA A 75 8.51 -18.13 -35.95
CA ALA A 75 9.14 -17.87 -34.67
C ALA A 75 10.12 -16.68 -34.73
N GLU A 76 10.87 -16.52 -35.82
CA GLU A 76 11.75 -15.35 -35.99
C GLU A 76 10.95 -14.04 -36.18
N LEU A 77 9.81 -14.07 -36.89
CA LEU A 77 8.90 -12.93 -36.99
C LEU A 77 8.32 -12.52 -35.63
N GLU A 78 7.98 -13.50 -34.78
CA GLU A 78 7.50 -13.26 -33.41
C GLU A 78 8.60 -12.65 -32.52
N LYS A 79 9.83 -13.17 -32.62
CA LYS A 79 11.03 -12.61 -31.98
C LYS A 79 11.34 -11.17 -32.43
N GLN A 80 11.17 -10.85 -33.71
CA GLN A 80 11.34 -9.47 -34.21
C GLN A 80 10.32 -8.50 -33.63
N LYS A 81 9.04 -8.90 -33.52
CA LYS A 81 8.00 -8.08 -32.85
C LYS A 81 8.34 -7.81 -31.39
N LEU A 82 8.72 -8.85 -30.65
CA LEU A 82 9.15 -8.71 -29.26
C LEU A 82 10.37 -7.80 -29.11
N MET A 83 11.31 -7.78 -30.06
CA MET A 83 12.42 -6.81 -30.03
C MET A 83 11.96 -5.36 -30.25
N SER A 84 11.02 -5.11 -31.17
CA SER A 84 10.46 -3.75 -31.35
C SER A 84 9.62 -3.28 -30.16
N GLU A 85 8.82 -4.15 -29.56
CA GLU A 85 8.02 -3.82 -28.38
C GLU A 85 8.92 -3.52 -27.17
N ASN A 86 10.00 -4.30 -26.97
CA ASN A 86 10.99 -4.05 -25.92
C ASN A 86 11.77 -2.74 -26.13
N SER A 87 12.08 -2.34 -27.37
CA SER A 87 12.77 -1.07 -27.62
C SER A 87 11.87 0.14 -27.32
N GLU A 88 10.58 0.07 -27.67
CA GLU A 88 9.58 1.07 -27.25
C GLU A 88 9.42 1.14 -25.72
N LEU A 89 9.34 0.00 -25.05
CA LEU A 89 9.21 -0.06 -23.58
C LEU A 89 10.45 0.54 -22.91
N LYS A 90 11.66 0.26 -23.40
CA LYS A 90 12.90 0.86 -22.88
C LYS A 90 12.89 2.39 -23.00
N ALA A 91 12.50 2.93 -24.16
CA ALA A 91 12.38 4.38 -24.35
C ALA A 91 11.34 5.02 -23.42
N LYS A 92 10.21 4.33 -23.15
CA LYS A 92 9.18 4.77 -22.19
C LYS A 92 9.72 4.77 -20.75
N VAL A 93 10.50 3.76 -20.36
CA VAL A 93 11.16 3.71 -19.03
C VAL A 93 12.20 4.82 -18.87
N GLU A 94 13.09 5.03 -19.86
CA GLU A 94 14.09 6.10 -19.83
C GLU A 94 13.44 7.49 -19.69
N LYS A 95 12.31 7.72 -20.36
CA LYS A 95 11.53 8.96 -20.20
C LYS A 95 10.92 9.12 -18.80
N MET A 96 10.36 8.05 -18.22
CA MET A 96 9.82 8.10 -16.85
C MET A 96 10.92 8.36 -15.80
N GLU A 97 12.12 7.80 -15.98
CA GLU A 97 13.27 8.06 -15.10
C GLU A 97 13.69 9.54 -15.17
N GLN A 98 13.73 10.13 -16.36
CA GLN A 98 14.02 11.57 -16.55
C GLN A 98 12.94 12.47 -15.92
N GLU A 99 11.65 12.16 -16.13
CA GLU A 99 10.54 12.93 -15.53
C GLU A 99 10.55 12.85 -13.99
N LYS A 100 10.88 11.68 -13.43
CA LYS A 100 11.07 11.44 -12.01
C LYS A 100 12.26 12.22 -11.44
N GLN A 101 13.39 12.25 -12.14
CA GLN A 101 14.55 13.06 -11.71
C GLN A 101 14.22 14.55 -11.70
N GLN A 102 13.57 15.08 -12.73
CA GLN A 102 13.15 16.49 -12.77
C GLN A 102 12.16 16.86 -11.65
N GLN A 103 11.33 15.92 -11.18
CA GLN A 103 10.49 16.12 -9.99
C GLN A 103 11.30 16.11 -8.70
N LEU A 104 12.34 15.27 -8.62
CA LEU A 104 13.28 15.22 -7.49
C LEU A 104 14.05 16.55 -7.35
N ASP A 105 14.64 17.04 -8.45
CA ASP A 105 15.43 18.27 -8.47
C ASP A 105 14.61 19.49 -8.03
N LYS A 106 13.38 19.62 -8.54
CA LYS A 106 12.42 20.66 -8.12
C LYS A 106 12.09 20.59 -6.62
N LYS A 107 12.08 19.39 -6.03
CA LYS A 107 11.85 19.20 -4.60
C LYS A 107 13.09 19.60 -3.77
N TYR A 108 14.30 19.29 -4.23
CA TYR A 108 15.55 19.70 -3.57
C TYR A 108 15.70 21.23 -3.51
N VAL A 109 15.42 21.95 -4.60
CA VAL A 109 15.45 23.43 -4.60
C VAL A 109 14.52 24.03 -3.53
N SER A 110 13.38 23.39 -3.25
CA SER A 110 12.46 23.83 -2.19
C SER A 110 13.02 23.62 -0.78
N VAL A 111 13.94 22.68 -0.58
CA VAL A 111 14.60 22.42 0.71
C VAL A 111 15.69 23.46 0.98
N ASP A 112 16.47 23.84 -0.04
CA ASP A 112 17.50 24.87 0.11
C ASP A 112 16.91 26.26 0.41
N VAL A 113 15.78 26.60 -0.24
CA VAL A 113 15.01 27.82 0.09
C VAL A 113 14.47 27.78 1.53
N PHE A 114 14.01 26.62 2.01
CA PHE A 114 13.57 26.45 3.40
C PHE A 114 14.73 26.61 4.39
N ASN A 115 15.89 25.98 4.13
CA ASN A 115 17.10 26.11 4.94
C ASN A 115 17.59 27.56 5.02
N SER A 116 17.56 28.29 3.90
CA SER A 116 17.88 29.73 3.83
C SER A 116 16.92 30.57 4.68
N LEU A 117 15.62 30.25 4.68
CA LEU A 117 14.62 30.91 5.54
C LEU A 117 14.87 30.63 7.03
N VAL A 118 15.20 29.39 7.41
CA VAL A 118 15.51 29.00 8.79
C VAL A 118 16.71 29.79 9.33
N GLU A 119 17.79 29.94 8.56
CA GLU A 119 18.94 30.75 9.00
C GLU A 119 18.60 32.25 9.11
N ARG A 120 17.75 32.78 8.22
CA ARG A 120 17.28 34.18 8.33
C ARG A 120 16.40 34.42 9.56
N ILE A 121 15.63 33.41 10.00
CA ILE A 121 14.84 33.47 11.25
C ILE A 121 15.77 33.52 12.48
N LYS A 122 16.75 32.62 12.58
CA LYS A 122 17.77 32.65 13.66
C LYS A 122 18.49 33.99 13.73
N GLN A 123 18.80 34.59 12.58
CA GLN A 123 19.43 35.92 12.48
C GLN A 123 18.50 37.09 12.85
N LEU A 124 17.17 36.89 12.87
CA LEU A 124 16.20 37.88 13.36
C LEU A 124 16.03 37.76 14.88
N GLU A 125 15.85 36.54 15.39
CA GLU A 125 15.74 36.25 16.84
C GLU A 125 16.97 36.77 17.61
N ASN A 126 18.18 36.48 17.11
CA ASN A 126 19.43 36.98 17.69
C ASN A 126 19.58 38.52 17.65
N ARG A 127 18.85 39.22 16.78
CA ARG A 127 18.80 40.69 16.78
C ARG A 127 17.78 41.22 17.78
N GLN A 128 16.58 40.64 17.84
CA GLN A 128 15.55 41.03 18.81
C GLN A 128 16.07 40.86 20.24
N ASN A 129 16.66 39.71 20.59
CA ASN A 129 17.25 39.46 21.90
C ASN A 129 18.33 40.52 22.28
N LYS A 130 19.08 41.00 21.28
CA LYS A 130 20.14 42.02 21.47
C LYS A 130 19.59 43.46 21.58
N GLU A 131 18.45 43.75 20.97
CA GLU A 131 17.74 45.01 21.13
C GLU A 131 16.95 45.08 22.45
N GLU A 132 16.39 43.96 22.91
CA GLU A 132 15.72 43.86 24.21
C GLU A 132 16.73 43.98 25.36
N GLY A 133 17.90 43.34 25.25
CA GLY A 133 19.00 43.51 26.21
C GLY A 133 19.42 44.98 26.37
N LYS A 134 19.65 45.69 25.26
CA LYS A 134 19.96 47.13 25.28
C LYS A 134 18.88 47.98 25.95
N LYS A 135 17.60 47.71 25.66
CA LYS A 135 16.47 48.44 26.28
C LYS A 135 16.37 48.15 27.79
N ALA A 136 16.79 46.97 28.25
CA ALA A 136 16.90 46.67 29.68
C ALA A 136 18.07 47.42 30.34
N GLU A 137 19.23 47.50 29.68
CA GLU A 137 20.41 48.25 30.14
C GLU A 137 20.12 49.77 30.24
N GLU A 138 19.54 50.37 29.19
CA GLU A 138 19.10 51.78 29.20
C GLU A 138 18.08 52.06 30.31
N LYS A 139 17.17 51.10 30.58
CA LYS A 139 16.19 51.23 31.66
C LYS A 139 16.86 51.21 33.04
N GLN A 140 17.80 50.29 33.28
CA GLN A 140 18.55 50.24 34.55
C GLN A 140 19.40 51.49 34.79
N GLN A 141 20.06 52.02 33.75
CA GLN A 141 20.79 53.28 33.84
C GLN A 141 19.85 54.44 34.23
N ASN A 142 18.73 54.60 33.53
CA ASN A 142 17.74 55.65 33.85
C ASN A 142 17.15 55.51 35.28
N GLU A 143 16.89 54.29 35.75
CA GLU A 143 16.45 54.05 37.12
C GLU A 143 17.51 54.45 38.16
N SER A 144 18.79 54.16 37.92
CA SER A 144 19.90 54.60 38.79
C SER A 144 20.08 56.12 38.82
N VAL A 145 19.94 56.81 37.69
CA VAL A 145 20.01 58.28 37.60
C VAL A 145 18.83 58.92 38.35
N GLY A 146 17.63 58.32 38.22
CA GLY A 146 16.46 58.73 39.00
C GLY A 146 16.64 58.61 40.51
N GLN A 147 17.43 57.63 40.98
CA GLN A 147 17.78 57.47 42.40
C GLN A 147 18.89 58.44 42.84
N GLN A 148 19.86 58.75 41.98
CA GLN A 148 20.87 59.78 42.26
C GLN A 148 20.24 61.18 42.38
N ASN A 149 19.29 61.53 41.50
CA ASN A 149 18.62 62.83 41.55
C ASN A 149 17.83 63.02 42.87
N LYS A 150 17.07 62.01 43.32
CA LYS A 150 16.35 62.06 44.61
C LYS A 150 17.29 62.24 45.82
N ASN A 151 18.45 61.59 45.80
CA ASN A 151 19.49 61.79 46.82
C ASN A 151 20.16 63.17 46.77
N THR A 152 19.98 63.91 45.67
CA THR A 152 20.48 65.29 45.50
C THR A 152 19.43 66.29 45.97
N GLU A 153 18.14 66.07 45.65
CA GLU A 153 17.00 66.86 46.13
C GLU A 153 16.92 66.82 47.67
N GLN A 154 17.00 65.62 48.28
CA GLN A 154 17.03 65.47 49.75
C GLN A 154 18.28 66.10 50.43
N LYS A 155 19.29 66.53 49.67
CA LYS A 155 20.44 67.29 50.17
C LYS A 155 20.29 68.81 50.03
N LEU A 156 19.31 69.29 49.27
CA LEU A 156 19.09 70.72 49.03
C LEU A 156 18.12 71.32 50.06
N ASP A 157 17.07 70.60 50.47
CA ASP A 157 16.14 71.03 51.54
C ASP A 157 16.83 71.25 52.92
N GLY A 158 18.07 70.79 53.09
CA GLY A 158 18.89 71.02 54.28
C GLY A 158 19.55 72.40 54.39
N LYS A 159 19.36 73.30 53.42
CA LYS A 159 19.88 74.69 53.43
C LYS A 159 18.86 75.68 52.85
N TYR A 160 18.99 76.95 53.24
CA TYR A 160 18.21 78.11 52.76
C TYR A 160 16.75 78.24 53.26
N ALA A 161 16.55 78.11 54.58
CA ALA A 161 15.36 78.64 55.25
C ALA A 161 15.49 80.17 55.54
N VAL A 162 15.66 81.01 54.51
CA VAL A 162 15.86 82.47 54.65
C VAL A 162 15.23 83.27 53.48
N VAL A 163 14.24 84.14 53.80
CA VAL A 163 13.69 85.29 53.01
C VAL A 163 13.11 84.96 51.62
N ASP A 164 11.79 84.82 51.42
CA ASP A 164 10.70 85.84 51.42
C ASP A 164 10.72 86.86 50.25
N LYS A 165 9.52 87.17 49.71
CA LYS A 165 9.14 88.20 48.69
C LYS A 165 9.57 87.90 47.23
N ASN A 166 8.69 87.86 46.22
CA ASN A 166 7.49 88.68 45.96
C ASN A 166 6.32 87.97 45.22
N ASN A 167 5.13 88.56 45.36
CA ASN A 167 3.80 88.19 44.81
C ASN A 167 3.58 88.48 43.30
N VAL A 168 2.33 88.24 42.84
CA VAL A 168 1.61 88.73 41.62
C VAL A 168 1.44 87.65 40.52
N LEU A 169 0.28 87.33 39.89
CA LEU A 169 -1.22 87.46 40.02
C LEU A 169 -1.82 86.56 38.86
N VAL A 170 -3.08 86.10 38.73
CA VAL A 170 -4.27 85.84 39.59
C VAL A 170 -5.35 85.04 38.80
N ALA A 171 -6.34 84.43 39.50
CA ALA A 171 -7.61 83.83 39.00
C ALA A 171 -7.50 82.49 38.18
N LEU A 172 -8.42 81.49 38.24
CA LEU A 172 -9.91 81.40 38.33
C LEU A 172 -10.61 81.84 37.01
N MET A 173 -11.53 81.10 36.36
CA MET A 173 -12.50 80.08 36.82
C MET A 173 -12.86 79.03 35.72
N THR A 174 -13.53 77.92 36.11
CA THR A 174 -14.63 77.16 35.42
C THR A 174 -14.61 76.96 33.89
N SER A 175 -14.86 75.78 33.31
CA SER A 175 -16.00 74.87 33.59
C SER A 175 -15.93 73.53 32.83
N SER A 176 -16.68 72.54 33.35
CA SER A 176 -17.44 71.44 32.71
C SER A 176 -17.03 70.84 31.35
N GLY A 177 -16.87 69.52 31.30
CA GLY A 177 -16.87 68.72 30.07
C GLY A 177 -16.72 67.21 30.33
N ASP A 178 -17.83 66.47 30.32
CA ASP A 178 -17.83 65.00 30.32
C ASP A 178 -17.28 64.44 29.00
N HIS A 179 -16.64 63.25 29.04
CA HIS A 179 -17.04 62.09 28.25
C HIS A 179 -16.26 60.82 28.66
N SER A 180 -16.90 59.66 28.51
CA SER A 180 -16.43 58.36 29.00
C SER A 180 -15.41 57.67 28.05
N PRO A 181 -14.55 56.76 28.55
CA PRO A 181 -13.53 56.09 27.73
C PRO A 181 -14.09 54.88 26.94
N PRO A 182 -13.60 54.63 25.71
CA PRO A 182 -13.89 53.39 24.98
C PRO A 182 -13.01 52.23 25.48
N ALA A 183 -13.62 51.19 26.03
CA ALA A 183 -12.92 49.96 26.38
C ALA A 183 -12.64 49.09 25.14
N VAL A 184 -11.36 48.86 24.82
CA VAL A 184 -10.98 47.94 23.72
C VAL A 184 -10.93 46.50 24.25
N VAL A 185 -11.97 45.72 23.93
CA VAL A 185 -12.08 44.31 24.32
C VAL A 185 -11.20 43.44 23.41
N SER A 186 -9.98 43.13 23.85
CA SER A 186 -9.09 42.20 23.14
C SER A 186 -9.55 40.73 23.29
N ALA A 187 -10.43 40.30 22.40
CA ALA A 187 -10.92 38.92 22.34
C ALA A 187 -9.79 37.93 21.99
N LYS A 188 -9.27 37.22 23.00
CA LYS A 188 -8.36 36.07 22.78
C LYS A 188 -9.16 34.88 22.23
N VAL A 189 -9.15 34.70 20.92
CA VAL A 189 -9.51 33.43 20.27
C VAL A 189 -8.45 32.39 20.63
N ALA A 190 -8.70 31.62 21.68
CA ALA A 190 -7.88 30.48 22.03
C ALA A 190 -8.09 29.37 21.00
N LYS A 191 -7.12 29.17 20.10
CA LYS A 191 -7.02 27.91 19.36
C LYS A 191 -6.65 26.82 20.37
N GLU A 192 -7.53 25.85 20.58
CA GLU A 192 -7.23 24.67 21.39
C GLU A 192 -6.10 23.86 20.72
N VAL A 193 -4.88 24.00 21.22
CA VAL A 193 -3.79 23.07 20.92
C VAL A 193 -4.09 21.78 21.69
N PRO A 194 -4.23 20.61 21.02
CA PRO A 194 -4.59 19.38 21.71
C PRO A 194 -3.58 19.03 22.81
N ASN A 195 -4.06 19.02 24.05
CA ASN A 195 -3.22 18.80 25.22
C ASN A 195 -2.75 17.34 25.25
N SER A 196 -1.44 17.12 25.40
CA SER A 196 -0.73 15.84 25.13
C SER A 196 -1.02 14.69 26.12
N LYS A 197 -2.13 14.77 26.86
CA LYS A 197 -2.60 13.77 27.84
C LYS A 197 -3.88 13.03 27.42
N GLN A 198 -4.58 13.46 26.36
CA GLN A 198 -5.86 12.86 25.98
C GLN A 198 -5.68 11.69 25.01
N GLN A 199 -5.83 10.46 25.52
CA GLN A 199 -5.85 9.23 24.72
C GLN A 199 -6.99 9.28 23.68
N ASN A 200 -6.75 8.79 22.45
CA ASN A 200 -7.78 8.76 21.40
C ASN A 200 -8.90 7.74 21.76
N GLY A 201 -10.05 7.90 21.13
CA GLY A 201 -11.23 7.04 21.31
C GLY A 201 -12.29 7.32 20.23
N TRP A 202 -13.35 6.52 20.19
CA TRP A 202 -14.40 6.63 19.19
C TRP A 202 -15.23 7.92 19.34
N ASP A 203 -15.57 8.53 18.22
CA ASP A 203 -16.29 9.80 18.13
C ASP A 203 -17.80 9.56 17.99
N ALA A 204 -18.54 9.75 19.07
CA ALA A 204 -20.01 9.62 19.06
C ALA A 204 -20.71 10.58 18.07
N LYS A 205 -20.03 11.61 17.57
CA LYS A 205 -20.57 12.52 16.53
C LYS A 205 -20.36 11.98 15.10
N VAL A 206 -19.47 11.01 14.92
CA VAL A 206 -19.08 10.43 13.61
C VAL A 206 -19.12 8.90 13.72
N CYS A 207 -20.30 8.41 14.11
CA CYS A 207 -20.61 7.03 14.44
C CYS A 207 -21.96 6.67 13.81
N HIS A 208 -22.08 5.52 13.15
CA HIS A 208 -23.38 5.07 12.65
C HIS A 208 -24.35 4.83 13.82
N LYS A 209 -25.61 5.28 13.69
CA LYS A 209 -26.65 5.25 14.74
C LYS A 209 -26.92 3.89 15.39
N ASP A 210 -26.63 2.79 14.69
CA ASP A 210 -26.81 1.42 15.19
C ASP A 210 -25.57 0.90 15.96
N ILE A 211 -24.47 1.66 16.00
CA ILE A 211 -23.28 1.32 16.81
C ILE A 211 -23.43 1.95 18.20
N GLU A 212 -23.40 1.08 19.21
CA GLU A 212 -23.32 1.49 20.61
C GLU A 212 -21.85 1.61 21.02
N ILE A 213 -21.41 2.81 21.41
CA ILE A 213 -20.10 3.03 22.04
C ILE A 213 -20.24 2.81 23.55
N ILE A 214 -19.39 1.95 24.11
CA ILE A 214 -19.48 1.48 25.49
C ILE A 214 -18.28 1.98 26.33
N GLY A 215 -18.61 2.48 27.53
CA GLY A 215 -17.65 2.89 28.57
C GLY A 215 -17.10 4.30 28.39
N GLU A 216 -16.66 4.91 29.50
CA GLU A 216 -16.21 6.31 29.59
C GLU A 216 -15.07 6.64 28.61
N LYS A 217 -14.14 5.71 28.42
CA LYS A 217 -13.01 5.85 27.49
C LYS A 217 -13.42 5.77 26.01
N GLN A 218 -14.64 5.32 25.72
CA GLN A 218 -15.18 5.20 24.36
C GLN A 218 -14.28 4.35 23.45
N LEU A 219 -13.92 3.15 23.94
CA LEU A 219 -13.01 2.21 23.26
C LEU A 219 -13.71 0.93 22.79
N THR A 220 -14.66 0.41 23.57
CA THR A 220 -15.50 -0.73 23.15
C THR A 220 -16.65 -0.23 22.29
N ILE A 221 -16.96 -0.94 21.21
CA ILE A 221 -18.16 -0.72 20.41
C ILE A 221 -18.90 -2.03 20.15
N ASN A 222 -20.22 -1.93 20.03
CA ASN A 222 -21.13 -3.05 19.86
C ASN A 222 -22.10 -2.72 18.72
N CYS A 223 -22.08 -3.53 17.66
CA CYS A 223 -22.83 -3.26 16.45
C CYS A 223 -24.24 -3.87 16.56
N LYS A 224 -25.24 -3.04 16.83
CA LYS A 224 -26.65 -3.44 16.99
C LYS A 224 -27.41 -3.28 15.66
N GLY A 225 -28.73 -3.45 15.72
CA GLY A 225 -29.64 -3.30 14.59
C GLY A 225 -30.26 -4.61 14.13
N ASN A 226 -31.02 -4.56 13.04
CA ASN A 226 -31.79 -5.69 12.50
C ASN A 226 -31.74 -5.77 10.96
N ARG A 227 -30.75 -5.13 10.33
CA ARG A 227 -30.56 -5.09 8.87
C ARG A 227 -29.11 -5.40 8.50
N PHE A 228 -28.91 -6.28 7.53
CA PHE A 228 -27.62 -6.46 6.87
C PHE A 228 -27.11 -5.12 6.31
N GLY A 229 -25.80 -4.89 6.41
CA GLY A 229 -25.17 -3.64 6.03
C GLY A 229 -23.98 -3.30 6.91
N TRP A 230 -23.02 -2.59 6.32
CA TRP A 230 -21.85 -2.07 7.01
C TRP A 230 -22.23 -0.89 7.89
N ARG A 231 -21.54 -0.77 9.02
CA ARG A 231 -21.72 0.33 9.98
C ARG A 231 -20.35 0.77 10.45
N SER A 232 -20.03 2.05 10.27
CA SER A 232 -18.69 2.58 10.54
C SER A 232 -18.68 3.60 11.67
N VAL A 233 -17.54 3.69 12.36
CA VAL A 233 -17.26 4.70 13.38
C VAL A 233 -15.82 5.18 13.29
N PHE A 234 -15.64 6.48 13.46
CA PHE A 234 -14.37 7.19 13.37
C PHE A 234 -13.84 7.51 14.76
N ALA A 235 -12.52 7.58 14.92
CA ALA A 235 -11.92 8.15 16.12
C ALA A 235 -12.07 9.68 16.16
N LYS A 236 -11.98 10.25 17.36
CA LYS A 236 -12.11 11.71 17.61
C LYS A 236 -11.06 12.51 16.85
N PHE A 237 -9.82 12.04 16.89
CA PHE A 237 -8.63 12.75 16.43
C PHE A 237 -7.94 12.01 15.27
N PRO A 238 -7.32 12.73 14.32
CA PRO A 238 -6.65 12.15 13.16
C PRO A 238 -5.32 11.49 13.54
N ILE A 239 -4.75 10.70 12.62
CA ILE A 239 -3.49 9.98 12.82
C ILE A 239 -2.30 10.90 13.16
N THR A 240 -2.34 12.15 12.72
CA THR A 240 -1.27 13.15 12.93
C THR A 240 -1.21 13.72 14.34
N ASN A 241 -2.19 13.42 15.20
CA ASN A 241 -2.22 13.94 16.58
C ASN A 241 -1.45 13.05 17.59
N PHE A 242 -0.96 11.86 17.21
CA PHE A 242 -0.33 10.90 18.11
C PHE A 242 0.96 10.33 17.53
N CYS A 243 2.02 11.14 17.55
CA CYS A 243 3.31 10.76 16.99
C CYS A 243 4.24 10.20 18.08
N ARG A 244 4.52 8.89 18.03
CA ARG A 244 5.94 8.49 18.08
C ARG A 244 6.59 8.99 16.79
N PRO A 245 7.88 9.37 16.76
CA PRO A 245 8.48 9.99 15.59
C PRO A 245 8.26 9.12 14.33
N GLY A 246 7.54 9.67 13.35
CA GLY A 246 7.27 9.03 12.06
C GLY A 246 6.15 7.97 12.02
N ILE A 247 5.52 7.55 13.13
CA ILE A 247 4.58 6.40 13.11
C ILE A 247 3.31 6.67 13.92
N PHE A 248 2.15 6.38 13.29
CA PHE A 248 0.87 6.15 13.98
C PHE A 248 0.49 4.66 13.94
N TYR A 249 -0.07 4.12 15.02
CA TYR A 249 -0.54 2.73 15.11
C TYR A 249 -1.67 2.59 16.12
N PHE A 250 -2.64 1.72 15.83
CA PHE A 250 -3.69 1.31 16.76
C PHE A 250 -4.06 -0.17 16.60
N GLU A 251 -4.63 -0.75 17.65
CA GLU A 251 -5.09 -2.14 17.69
C GLU A 251 -6.61 -2.23 17.92
N MET A 252 -7.18 -3.33 17.43
CA MET A 252 -8.55 -3.76 17.63
C MET A 252 -8.53 -5.20 18.14
N LYS A 253 -9.08 -5.41 19.33
CA LYS A 253 -9.38 -6.73 19.89
C LYS A 253 -10.80 -7.12 19.50
N VAL A 254 -10.94 -8.27 18.85
CA VAL A 254 -12.23 -8.78 18.39
C VAL A 254 -12.90 -9.52 19.55
N ILE A 255 -13.86 -8.88 20.22
CA ILE A 255 -14.60 -9.49 21.34
C ILE A 255 -15.63 -10.50 20.82
N LYS A 256 -16.25 -10.22 19.67
CA LYS A 256 -17.21 -11.07 18.99
C LYS A 256 -17.24 -10.71 17.50
N LEU A 257 -17.21 -11.72 16.64
CA LEU A 257 -17.43 -11.62 15.21
C LEU A 257 -18.49 -12.65 14.80
N GLU A 258 -19.61 -12.17 14.27
CA GLU A 258 -20.68 -12.98 13.66
C GLU A 258 -20.76 -12.78 12.14
N SER A 259 -20.10 -11.75 11.60
CA SER A 259 -20.05 -11.50 10.16
C SER A 259 -18.70 -10.92 9.72
N PHE A 260 -18.62 -9.62 9.41
CA PHE A 260 -17.41 -9.02 8.86
C PHE A 260 -17.05 -7.72 9.57
N ALA A 261 -15.81 -7.66 10.06
CA ALA A 261 -15.19 -6.48 10.63
C ALA A 261 -14.04 -6.02 9.74
N THR A 262 -13.86 -4.70 9.63
CA THR A 262 -12.78 -4.06 8.88
C THR A 262 -12.09 -3.01 9.76
N ILE A 263 -10.77 -3.00 9.81
CA ILE A 263 -9.92 -2.01 10.52
C ILE A 263 -9.10 -1.20 9.51
N GLY A 264 -8.98 0.12 9.72
CA GLY A 264 -8.05 0.92 8.93
C GLY A 264 -8.21 2.42 9.13
N PHE A 265 -8.14 3.15 8.01
CA PHE A 265 -8.10 4.62 7.98
C PHE A 265 -9.07 5.16 6.94
N ALA A 266 -9.79 6.23 7.27
CA ALA A 266 -10.67 6.93 6.33
C ALA A 266 -10.70 8.44 6.61
N THR A 267 -11.08 9.23 5.62
CA THR A 267 -11.38 10.66 5.81
C THR A 267 -12.84 10.85 6.23
N LYS A 268 -13.17 11.93 6.97
CA LYS A 268 -14.49 12.08 7.62
C LYS A 268 -15.66 12.35 6.65
N GLU A 269 -15.38 12.51 5.35
CA GLU A 269 -16.39 12.59 4.28
C GLU A 269 -16.89 11.21 3.82
N VAL A 270 -16.25 10.12 4.25
CA VAL A 270 -16.63 8.74 3.88
C VAL A 270 -17.92 8.34 4.62
N PRO A 271 -18.97 7.86 3.90
CA PRO A 271 -20.26 7.53 4.50
C PRO A 271 -20.19 6.38 5.50
N LEU A 272 -21.05 6.45 6.52
CA LEU A 272 -21.04 5.54 7.67
C LEU A 272 -21.64 4.15 7.37
N ASP A 273 -22.35 3.99 6.25
CA ASP A 273 -23.12 2.79 5.87
C ASP A 273 -22.37 1.81 4.93
N GLY A 274 -21.05 1.96 4.77
CA GLY A 274 -20.22 1.11 3.88
C GLY A 274 -18.88 0.68 4.50
N SER A 275 -18.22 -0.30 3.88
CA SER A 275 -16.90 -0.76 4.33
C SER A 275 -15.82 0.23 3.94
N ILE A 276 -15.01 0.64 4.92
CA ILE A 276 -13.69 1.22 4.63
C ILE A 276 -12.86 0.26 3.78
N GLY A 277 -11.99 0.82 2.94
CA GLY A 277 -11.27 0.12 1.88
C GLY A 277 -12.07 -0.10 0.59
N GLN A 278 -13.39 -0.30 0.68
CA GLN A 278 -14.29 -0.42 -0.49
C GLN A 278 -14.87 0.93 -0.94
N ILE A 279 -14.64 2.01 -0.20
CA ILE A 279 -15.06 3.38 -0.56
C ILE A 279 -13.84 4.25 -0.88
N LEU A 280 -14.00 5.23 -1.77
CA LEU A 280 -13.01 6.28 -2.05
C LEU A 280 -12.54 6.95 -0.74
N ASN A 281 -11.29 7.40 -0.68
CA ASN A 281 -10.65 8.02 0.49
C ASN A 281 -10.62 7.15 1.77
N SER A 282 -10.77 5.82 1.64
CA SER A 282 -10.68 4.88 2.75
C SER A 282 -9.77 3.67 2.46
N TYR A 283 -9.21 3.10 3.50
CA TYR A 283 -8.24 2.00 3.50
C TYR A 283 -8.64 1.03 4.61
N GLY A 284 -8.73 -0.27 4.31
CA GLY A 284 -9.34 -1.22 5.25
C GLY A 284 -8.90 -2.67 5.06
N TYR A 285 -8.46 -3.29 6.16
CA TYR A 285 -8.17 -4.71 6.31
C TYR A 285 -9.37 -5.42 6.95
N ARG A 286 -9.96 -6.39 6.25
CA ARG A 286 -11.22 -7.07 6.59
C ARG A 286 -10.97 -8.49 7.10
N SER A 287 -11.88 -9.01 7.93
CA SER A 287 -11.78 -10.31 8.59
C SER A 287 -11.60 -11.52 7.67
N ASP A 288 -11.98 -11.43 6.39
CA ASP A 288 -11.71 -12.47 5.38
C ASP A 288 -10.31 -12.37 4.74
N GLY A 289 -9.37 -11.67 5.39
CA GLY A 289 -8.01 -11.48 4.90
C GLY A 289 -7.91 -10.52 3.71
N SER A 290 -8.98 -9.83 3.31
CA SER A 290 -8.93 -8.87 2.21
C SER A 290 -8.56 -7.47 2.65
N PHE A 291 -7.74 -6.79 1.84
CA PHE A 291 -7.48 -5.36 1.97
C PHE A 291 -8.09 -4.60 0.79
N GLY A 292 -8.87 -3.57 1.11
CA GLY A 292 -9.38 -2.59 0.14
C GLY A 292 -8.68 -1.25 0.29
N CYS A 293 -8.49 -0.53 -0.81
CA CYS A 293 -7.99 0.84 -0.80
C CYS A 293 -8.73 1.71 -1.81
N ASN A 294 -9.03 2.94 -1.39
CA ASN A 294 -9.50 4.05 -2.20
C ASN A 294 -10.65 3.72 -3.20
N GLY A 295 -11.59 2.87 -2.79
CA GLY A 295 -12.76 2.53 -3.62
C GLY A 295 -12.48 1.54 -4.76
N ILE A 296 -11.32 0.87 -4.76
CA ILE A 296 -11.02 -0.15 -5.77
C ILE A 296 -11.93 -1.36 -5.53
N ASN A 297 -12.90 -1.56 -6.44
CA ASN A 297 -13.93 -2.62 -6.44
C ASN A 297 -13.41 -4.08 -6.52
N ARG A 298 -12.12 -4.30 -6.27
CA ARG A 298 -11.48 -5.62 -6.12
C ARG A 298 -10.59 -5.59 -4.87
N PRO A 299 -11.15 -5.75 -3.66
CA PRO A 299 -10.35 -5.88 -2.45
C PRO A 299 -9.46 -7.13 -2.56
N CYS A 300 -8.16 -6.95 -2.49
CA CYS A 300 -7.19 -8.03 -2.65
C CYS A 300 -7.16 -8.87 -1.37
N LYS A 301 -7.56 -10.15 -1.44
CA LYS A 301 -7.24 -11.11 -0.37
C LYS A 301 -5.72 -11.25 -0.25
N LEU A 302 -5.18 -11.02 0.93
CA LEU A 302 -3.80 -11.31 1.28
C LEU A 302 -3.64 -12.84 1.23
N PRO A 303 -2.74 -13.42 0.40
CA PRO A 303 -1.50 -12.82 -0.14
C PRO A 303 -1.50 -12.53 -1.66
N MET A 304 -2.65 -12.47 -2.34
CA MET A 304 -2.74 -12.43 -3.81
C MET A 304 -2.11 -11.21 -4.51
N SER A 305 -1.66 -10.18 -3.79
CA SER A 305 -0.84 -9.11 -4.37
C SER A 305 0.53 -9.60 -4.89
N LEU A 306 0.96 -10.82 -4.54
CA LEU A 306 2.16 -11.46 -5.07
C LEU A 306 2.01 -11.96 -6.52
N PHE A 307 0.79 -12.19 -7.02
CA PHE A 307 0.54 -12.75 -8.36
C PHE A 307 -0.51 -11.92 -9.11
N GLY A 308 -0.09 -11.31 -10.22
CA GLY A 308 -0.82 -10.24 -10.92
C GLY A 308 -2.28 -10.57 -11.31
N SER A 309 -3.22 -9.92 -10.62
CA SER A 309 -4.58 -9.58 -11.06
C SER A 309 -5.31 -10.55 -12.01
N SER A 310 -5.97 -11.57 -11.46
CA SER A 310 -7.34 -11.95 -11.89
C SER A 310 -8.05 -12.86 -10.89
N PHE A 311 -9.35 -12.60 -10.67
CA PHE A 311 -10.28 -13.56 -10.08
C PHE A 311 -10.69 -14.58 -11.16
N SER A 312 -9.82 -15.56 -11.42
CA SER A 312 -10.31 -16.89 -11.77
C SER A 312 -10.55 -17.67 -10.47
N PRO A 313 -11.55 -18.56 -10.39
CA PRO A 313 -11.56 -19.60 -9.38
C PRO A 313 -10.34 -20.49 -9.63
N VAL A 314 -9.31 -20.38 -8.77
CA VAL A 314 -8.13 -21.25 -8.87
C VAL A 314 -8.54 -22.62 -8.32
N GLU A 315 -8.80 -23.57 -9.22
CA GLU A 315 -9.01 -24.96 -8.84
C GLU A 315 -7.73 -25.51 -8.19
N LYS A 316 -7.74 -25.52 -6.85
CA LYS A 316 -6.62 -25.85 -5.95
C LYS A 316 -5.52 -24.77 -5.92
N LEU A 317 -5.62 -23.91 -4.90
CA LEU A 317 -4.46 -23.21 -4.35
C LEU A 317 -3.44 -24.24 -3.84
N SER A 318 -2.15 -23.90 -3.79
CA SER A 318 -1.16 -24.74 -3.11
C SER A 318 -1.37 -24.70 -1.59
N PRO A 319 -0.97 -25.75 -0.83
CA PRO A 319 -1.12 -25.77 0.63
C PRO A 319 -0.46 -24.58 1.34
N ASP A 320 0.70 -24.13 0.86
CA ASP A 320 1.42 -22.98 1.42
C ASP A 320 0.67 -21.67 1.21
N VAL A 321 0.05 -21.51 0.03
CA VAL A 321 -0.78 -20.36 -0.28
C VAL A 321 -2.07 -20.41 0.54
N GLU A 322 -2.74 -21.56 0.63
CA GLU A 322 -3.94 -21.74 1.46
C GLU A 322 -3.65 -21.47 2.96
N LEU A 323 -2.49 -21.88 3.46
CA LEU A 323 -2.02 -21.58 4.80
C LEU A 323 -1.77 -20.07 5.00
N ALA A 324 -1.17 -19.40 4.00
CA ALA A 324 -0.94 -17.96 3.99
C ALA A 324 -2.22 -17.11 3.82
N TYR A 325 -3.29 -17.68 3.24
CA TYR A 325 -4.64 -17.14 3.28
C TYR A 325 -5.25 -17.30 4.69
N LYS A 326 -5.24 -18.52 5.27
CA LYS A 326 -5.84 -18.78 6.59
C LYS A 326 -5.15 -18.04 7.73
N SER A 327 -3.87 -17.70 7.59
CA SER A 327 -3.17 -16.83 8.54
C SER A 327 -3.58 -15.36 8.42
N SER A 328 -4.05 -14.92 7.24
CA SER A 328 -4.45 -13.54 6.95
C SER A 328 -5.89 -13.20 7.33
N GLU A 329 -6.78 -14.20 7.46
CA GLU A 329 -8.13 -14.01 8.02
C GLU A 329 -8.07 -13.75 9.55
N PHE A 330 -9.08 -13.10 10.15
CA PHE A 330 -9.14 -12.88 11.60
C PHE A 330 -10.55 -13.02 12.19
N SER A 331 -10.62 -13.36 13.47
CA SER A 331 -11.80 -13.94 14.13
C SER A 331 -11.96 -13.52 15.59
N THR A 332 -13.03 -13.97 16.25
CA THR A 332 -13.28 -13.76 17.69
C THR A 332 -12.08 -14.19 18.54
N GLY A 333 -11.56 -13.28 19.36
CA GLY A 333 -10.38 -13.48 20.21
C GLY A 333 -9.07 -12.94 19.63
N ASP A 334 -8.99 -12.69 18.32
CA ASP A 334 -7.81 -12.08 17.70
C ASP A 334 -7.62 -10.62 18.15
N VAL A 335 -6.36 -10.19 18.18
CA VAL A 335 -5.99 -8.77 18.22
C VAL A 335 -5.32 -8.43 16.89
N VAL A 336 -5.90 -7.51 16.13
CA VAL A 336 -5.35 -7.03 14.86
C VAL A 336 -4.98 -5.55 14.96
N GLY A 337 -3.87 -5.16 14.34
CA GLY A 337 -3.40 -3.79 14.35
C GLY A 337 -3.25 -3.20 12.95
N CYS A 338 -3.44 -1.89 12.86
CA CYS A 338 -3.24 -1.12 11.64
C CYS A 338 -2.39 0.11 11.98
N GLY A 339 -1.29 0.28 11.26
CA GLY A 339 -0.38 1.40 11.42
C GLY A 339 0.00 2.04 10.09
N ILE A 340 0.61 3.20 10.18
CA ILE A 340 1.07 3.97 9.03
C ILE A 340 2.38 4.68 9.37
N PHE A 341 3.39 4.44 8.53
CA PHE A 341 4.61 5.25 8.48
C PHE A 341 4.25 6.59 7.82
N LEU A 342 4.35 7.69 8.57
CA LEU A 342 3.83 9.00 8.19
C LEU A 342 4.67 9.71 7.11
N ASP A 343 5.95 9.36 7.02
CA ASP A 343 6.94 9.90 6.08
C ASP A 343 6.78 9.30 4.66
N THR A 344 6.73 7.97 4.61
CA THR A 344 6.59 7.16 3.40
C THR A 344 5.12 6.92 3.03
N ARG A 345 4.19 7.19 3.96
CA ARG A 345 2.72 7.03 3.84
C ARG A 345 2.29 5.58 3.60
N LEU A 346 3.04 4.64 4.17
CA LEU A 346 2.84 3.19 3.97
C LEU A 346 2.07 2.58 5.13
N ILE A 347 0.97 1.89 4.81
CA ILE A 347 0.15 1.16 5.78
C ILE A 347 0.80 -0.20 6.07
N PHE A 348 0.93 -0.56 7.34
CA PHE A 348 1.33 -1.89 7.79
C PHE A 348 0.28 -2.49 8.72
N LEU A 349 0.24 -3.83 8.76
CA LEU A 349 -0.76 -4.57 9.53
C LEU A 349 -0.09 -5.55 10.50
N THR A 350 -0.81 -5.89 11.55
CA THR A 350 -0.37 -6.89 12.53
C THR A 350 -1.52 -7.83 12.89
N LYS A 351 -1.19 -9.05 13.28
CA LYS A 351 -2.11 -10.00 13.91
C LYS A 351 -1.42 -10.66 15.09
N ASN A 352 -2.10 -10.67 16.23
CA ASN A 352 -1.67 -11.27 17.49
C ASN A 352 -0.26 -10.89 17.99
N GLY A 353 0.21 -9.69 17.66
CA GLY A 353 1.54 -9.22 18.05
C GLY A 353 2.66 -9.58 17.07
N GLN A 354 2.33 -10.11 15.89
CA GLN A 354 3.26 -10.31 14.77
C GLN A 354 2.92 -9.34 13.63
N ARG A 355 3.96 -8.79 12.98
CA ARG A 355 3.82 -7.97 11.75
C ARG A 355 3.46 -8.88 10.59
N MET A 356 2.44 -8.51 9.83
CA MET A 356 2.08 -9.22 8.60
C MET A 356 2.89 -8.65 7.44
N ASP A 357 3.99 -9.33 7.11
CA ASP A 357 4.97 -8.85 6.12
C ASP A 357 4.56 -9.12 4.67
N TYR A 358 3.43 -8.52 4.27
CA TYR A 358 2.99 -8.49 2.87
C TYR A 358 3.68 -7.33 2.15
N SER A 359 4.95 -7.54 1.80
CA SER A 359 5.91 -6.60 1.19
C SER A 359 5.51 -5.98 -0.18
N SER A 360 4.25 -6.13 -0.58
CA SER A 360 3.64 -5.49 -1.76
C SER A 360 2.62 -4.39 -1.41
N PHE A 361 2.31 -4.18 -0.11
CA PHE A 361 1.30 -3.21 0.34
C PHE A 361 1.81 -1.75 0.42
N PHE A 362 2.49 -1.29 -0.63
CA PHE A 362 2.96 0.10 -0.78
C PHE A 362 1.83 1.07 -1.15
N ILE A 363 0.75 1.09 -0.35
CA ILE A 363 -0.45 1.91 -0.58
C ILE A 363 -0.21 3.33 -0.06
N GLN A 364 0.58 4.07 -0.84
CA GLN A 364 0.95 5.46 -0.55
C GLN A 364 -0.28 6.37 -0.60
N THR A 365 -0.75 6.85 0.54
CA THR A 365 -1.89 7.80 0.61
C THR A 365 -1.56 9.13 -0.12
N PRO A 366 -2.55 9.85 -0.69
CA PRO A 366 -2.30 11.17 -1.26
C PRO A 366 -1.68 12.10 -0.21
N ALA A 367 -0.67 12.90 -0.61
CA ALA A 367 0.12 13.71 0.32
C ALA A 367 -0.76 14.69 1.12
N ASN A 368 -1.80 15.23 0.49
CA ASN A 368 -2.71 16.22 1.08
C ASN A 368 -3.74 15.60 2.06
N SER A 369 -3.85 14.27 2.11
CA SER A 369 -4.89 13.57 2.89
C SER A 369 -4.46 13.18 4.30
N LEU A 370 -3.16 13.21 4.63
CA LEU A 370 -2.65 12.63 5.88
C LEU A 370 -3.25 13.27 7.14
N ASN A 371 -3.38 14.61 7.14
CA ASN A 371 -4.00 15.38 8.22
C ASN A 371 -5.52 15.15 8.36
N SER A 372 -6.14 14.57 7.32
CA SER A 372 -7.58 14.28 7.25
C SER A 372 -7.91 12.80 7.45
N LEU A 373 -6.90 11.93 7.61
CA LEU A 373 -7.10 10.51 7.88
C LEU A 373 -7.30 10.26 9.37
N PHE A 374 -8.38 9.56 9.69
CA PHE A 374 -8.73 9.13 11.04
C PHE A 374 -8.71 7.60 11.12
N PRO A 375 -8.32 7.02 12.27
CA PRO A 375 -8.63 5.63 12.57
C PRO A 375 -10.13 5.37 12.45
N CYS A 376 -10.48 4.31 11.74
CA CYS A 376 -11.86 3.94 11.46
C CYS A 376 -12.02 2.42 11.49
N VAL A 377 -13.20 1.95 11.87
CA VAL A 377 -13.62 0.55 11.77
C VAL A 377 -15.01 0.46 11.15
N SER A 378 -15.24 -0.59 10.36
CA SER A 378 -16.55 -0.96 9.82
C SER A 378 -16.96 -2.34 10.36
N LEU A 379 -18.18 -2.49 10.86
CA LEU A 379 -18.71 -3.73 11.44
C LEU A 379 -20.04 -4.14 10.79
N TRP A 380 -20.43 -5.40 10.98
CA TRP A 380 -21.77 -5.92 10.72
C TRP A 380 -22.55 -6.12 12.03
N VAL A 381 -23.87 -6.31 11.94
CA VAL A 381 -24.74 -6.54 13.10
C VAL A 381 -24.25 -7.77 13.88
N GLY A 382 -24.17 -7.64 15.21
CA GLY A 382 -23.75 -8.72 16.11
C GLY A 382 -22.26 -8.72 16.46
N ASP A 383 -21.43 -7.99 15.69
CA ASP A 383 -20.00 -7.84 15.93
C ASP A 383 -19.74 -6.87 17.11
N LYS A 384 -18.69 -7.16 17.90
CA LYS A 384 -18.27 -6.34 19.05
C LYS A 384 -16.75 -6.31 19.12
N ILE A 385 -16.16 -5.11 19.23
CA ILE A 385 -14.71 -4.92 19.29
C ILE A 385 -14.31 -3.96 20.40
N GLU A 386 -13.04 -4.01 20.80
CA GLU A 386 -12.39 -3.10 21.75
C GLU A 386 -11.14 -2.49 21.11
N ALA A 387 -11.09 -1.16 21.03
CA ALA A 387 -9.98 -0.43 20.46
C ALA A 387 -8.88 -0.14 21.49
N ASN A 388 -7.63 -0.15 21.02
CA ASN A 388 -6.45 0.20 21.79
C ASN A 388 -5.65 1.23 20.99
N PHE A 389 -5.73 2.50 21.40
CA PHE A 389 -4.94 3.60 20.83
C PHE A 389 -3.60 3.80 21.55
N GLY A 390 -3.07 2.76 22.20
CA GLY A 390 -1.78 2.77 22.89
C GLY A 390 -1.81 3.39 24.28
N PRO A 391 -0.65 3.49 24.96
CA PRO A 391 0.68 3.15 24.46
C PRO A 391 1.04 1.64 24.55
N ASN A 392 0.23 0.85 25.24
CA ASN A 392 0.49 -0.56 25.55
C ASN A 392 -0.16 -1.46 24.50
N PHE A 393 0.61 -1.92 23.53
CA PHE A 393 0.15 -2.73 22.40
C PHE A 393 0.53 -4.22 22.56
N LYS A 394 -0.18 -5.13 21.89
CA LYS A 394 0.23 -6.54 21.76
C LYS A 394 1.40 -6.70 20.79
N PHE A 395 1.47 -5.85 19.75
CA PHE A 395 2.62 -5.74 18.88
C PHE A 395 3.72 -4.84 19.46
N ASN A 396 4.97 -5.28 19.40
CA ASN A 396 6.11 -4.48 19.85
C ASN A 396 6.54 -3.49 18.75
N LEU A 397 6.07 -2.24 18.84
CA LEU A 397 6.49 -1.14 17.95
C LEU A 397 8.01 -0.85 17.91
N ALA A 398 8.82 -1.43 18.81
CA ALA A 398 10.28 -1.32 18.76
C ALA A 398 10.95 -2.33 17.78
N THR A 399 10.17 -3.14 17.05
CA THR A 399 10.67 -4.08 16.02
C THR A 399 10.23 -3.69 14.59
N LEU A 400 10.08 -2.39 14.32
CA LEU A 400 9.59 -1.87 13.02
C LEU A 400 10.70 -1.39 12.09
#